data_AF-A0AAV6HPJ7-F1
#
_entry.id   AF-A0AAV6HPJ7-F1
#
_cell.length_a   1.000
_cell.length_b   1.000
_cell.length_c   1.000
_cell.angle_alpha   90.00
_cell.angle_beta   90.00
_cell.angle_gamma   90.00
#
_symmetry.space_group_name_H-M   'P 1'
#
loop_
_entity.id
_entity.type
_entity.pdbx_description
1 polymer ?
#
loop_
_entity_poly.entity_id
_entity_poly.type
_entity_poly.pdbx_seq_one_letter_code
_entity_poly.pdbx_strand_id
1 'polypeptide(L)'
;MEIKADGKDGSLVLLKQGAEARVFESTFVGRRSIVKERFSKKYRHPTLDSKLTIKRLNAEARCTTKARRLGVCTPVLYAVDPILHTLTFEYVEGPSVKDVFLDFGSNGVVGERMDDIVVQIGDAIGKLHDGGLIHGDLTTSNMLIRDNTNQLVLIDFGLSFTSTLPEDKAVDLYVLERALLSMHSSCGNVMDRILAGYRKSSKQWSSTLNKLAEGEAIPRIAWIRELWEICLFVAHGSSAAMLLMKDEGFGKGQKKVSTAGRVV
;
A
#
# COMPACT_ATOMS: atom_id res chain seq x y z
N MET A 1 -51.36 6.30 -5.03
CA MET A 1 -50.14 5.81 -5.71
C MET A 1 -49.18 5.37 -4.63
N GLU A 2 -49.21 4.09 -4.30
CA GLU A 2 -48.23 3.49 -3.38
C GLU A 2 -46.89 3.43 -4.07
N ILE A 3 -45.90 4.12 -3.52
CA ILE A 3 -44.50 3.98 -3.90
C ILE A 3 -44.06 2.64 -3.32
N LYS A 4 -44.10 1.59 -4.15
CA LYS A 4 -43.42 0.33 -3.84
C LYS A 4 -41.93 0.62 -3.76
N ALA A 5 -41.40 0.60 -2.54
CA ALA A 5 -39.98 0.46 -2.31
C ALA A 5 -39.55 -0.88 -2.92
N ASP A 6 -38.84 -0.83 -4.05
CA ASP A 6 -38.21 -1.99 -4.66
C ASP A 6 -37.01 -2.40 -3.78
N GLY A 7 -37.33 -3.11 -2.70
CA GLY A 7 -36.37 -3.77 -1.82
C GLY A 7 -35.81 -5.00 -2.49
N LYS A 8 -34.91 -4.81 -3.46
CA LYS A 8 -33.80 -5.74 -3.66
C LYS A 8 -32.61 -5.18 -2.88
N ASP A 9 -32.65 -5.42 -1.57
CA ASP A 9 -31.47 -5.27 -0.71
C ASP A 9 -30.39 -6.20 -1.28
N GLY A 10 -29.42 -5.60 -1.97
CA GLY A 10 -28.38 -6.35 -2.67
C GLY A 10 -27.59 -7.15 -1.64
N SER A 11 -27.67 -8.48 -1.70
CA SER A 11 -27.01 -9.38 -0.76
C SER A 11 -25.55 -8.98 -0.56
N LEU A 12 -25.21 -8.55 0.66
CA LEU A 12 -23.83 -8.25 1.04
C LEU A 12 -23.08 -9.56 1.24
N VAL A 13 -22.10 -9.83 0.37
CA VAL A 13 -21.23 -11.01 0.50
C VAL A 13 -19.91 -10.57 1.11
N LEU A 14 -19.58 -11.07 2.31
CA LEU A 14 -18.30 -10.73 2.95
C LEU A 14 -17.14 -11.33 2.14
N LEU A 15 -16.25 -10.47 1.64
CA LEU A 15 -15.05 -10.88 0.92
C LEU A 15 -13.85 -11.00 1.87
N LYS A 16 -13.66 -10.01 2.74
CA LYS A 16 -12.49 -9.93 3.61
C LYS A 16 -12.81 -9.18 4.89
N GLN A 17 -12.24 -9.64 6.00
CA GLN A 17 -12.24 -8.92 7.26
C GLN A 17 -10.79 -8.59 7.67
N GLY A 18 -10.48 -7.31 7.75
CA GLY A 18 -9.21 -6.81 8.25
C GLY A 18 -9.30 -6.37 9.72
N ALA A 19 -8.19 -5.83 10.23
CA ALA A 19 -8.16 -5.28 11.58
C ALA A 19 -9.02 -4.02 11.74
N GLU A 20 -9.27 -3.26 10.67
CA GLU A 20 -9.95 -1.97 10.76
C GLU A 20 -11.28 -1.88 9.99
N ALA A 21 -11.53 -2.80 9.07
CA ALA A 21 -12.69 -2.75 8.20
C ALA A 21 -13.12 -4.15 7.72
N ARG A 22 -14.38 -4.27 7.34
CA ARG A 22 -14.93 -5.38 6.58
C ARG A 22 -15.20 -4.92 5.16
N VAL A 23 -14.92 -5.79 4.19
CA VAL A 23 -15.12 -5.53 2.77
C VAL A 23 -16.15 -6.51 2.26
N PHE A 24 -17.24 -5.99 1.72
CA PHE A 24 -18.34 -6.76 1.17
C PHE A 24 -18.46 -6.49 -0.34
N GLU A 25 -18.83 -7.52 -1.09
CA GLU A 25 -19.36 -7.35 -2.43
C GLU A 25 -20.87 -7.06 -2.34
N SER A 26 -21.35 -6.14 -3.17
CA SER A 26 -22.76 -5.78 -3.27
C SER A 26 -23.11 -5.28 -4.68
N THR A 27 -24.36 -4.89 -4.87
CA THR A 27 -24.83 -4.20 -6.08
C THR A 27 -25.27 -2.78 -5.74
N PHE A 28 -24.71 -1.79 -6.42
CA PHE A 28 -25.09 -0.38 -6.31
C PHE A 28 -25.70 0.09 -7.62
N VAL A 29 -27.00 0.40 -7.61
CA VAL A 29 -27.75 0.88 -8.80
C VAL A 29 -27.54 -0.03 -10.02
N GLY A 30 -27.67 -1.34 -9.81
CA GLY A 30 -27.53 -2.37 -10.85
C GLY A 30 -26.09 -2.69 -11.27
N ARG A 31 -25.06 -2.12 -10.62
CA ARG A 31 -23.64 -2.38 -10.91
C ARG A 31 -22.96 -3.11 -9.75
N ARG A 32 -22.06 -4.05 -10.04
CA ARG A 32 -21.19 -4.65 -9.02
C ARG A 32 -20.40 -3.57 -8.28
N SER A 33 -20.30 -3.71 -6.97
CA SER A 33 -19.69 -2.72 -6.08
C SER A 33 -19.03 -3.37 -4.88
N ILE A 34 -18.13 -2.61 -4.25
CA ILE A 34 -17.48 -2.97 -3.01
C ILE A 34 -17.96 -2.02 -1.91
N VAL A 35 -18.45 -2.58 -0.80
CA VAL A 35 -18.81 -1.82 0.41
C VAL A 35 -17.74 -2.07 1.46
N LYS A 36 -17.02 -1.02 1.85
CA LYS A 36 -16.04 -1.05 2.94
C LYS A 36 -16.67 -0.46 4.20
N GLU A 37 -16.94 -1.31 5.18
CA GLU A 37 -17.50 -0.94 6.49
C GLU A 37 -16.39 -0.80 7.53
N ARG A 38 -16.31 0.35 8.19
CA ARG A 38 -15.44 0.53 9.36
C ARG A 38 -16.21 0.23 10.64
N PHE A 39 -15.88 -0.88 11.30
CA PHE A 39 -16.54 -1.29 12.53
C PHE A 39 -15.97 -0.60 13.77
N SER A 40 -16.84 -0.39 14.76
CA SER A 40 -16.47 0.22 16.05
C SER A 40 -15.51 -0.66 16.84
N LYS A 41 -14.53 -0.03 17.49
CA LYS A 41 -13.61 -0.70 18.40
C LYS A 41 -14.09 -0.55 19.84
N LYS A 42 -14.62 -1.63 20.42
CA LYS A 42 -15.19 -1.66 21.78
C LYS A 42 -14.25 -1.20 22.90
N TYR A 43 -12.94 -1.22 22.67
CA TYR A 43 -11.95 -0.74 23.65
C TYR A 43 -11.81 0.79 23.69
N ARG A 44 -12.38 1.53 22.72
CA ARG A 44 -12.34 3.00 22.67
C ARG A 44 -13.60 3.59 23.30
N HIS A 45 -13.47 4.75 23.93
CA HIS A 45 -14.62 5.50 24.42
C HIS A 45 -15.59 5.82 23.26
N PRO A 46 -16.91 5.57 23.37
CA PRO A 46 -17.85 5.64 22.24
C PRO A 46 -17.81 6.96 21.46
N THR A 47 -17.75 8.08 22.16
CA THR A 47 -17.67 9.42 21.53
C THR A 47 -16.36 9.62 20.75
N LEU A 48 -15.24 9.10 21.25
CA LEU A 48 -13.94 9.21 20.59
C LEU A 48 -13.87 8.28 19.39
N ASP A 49 -14.39 7.05 19.53
CA ASP A 49 -14.46 6.10 18.42
C ASP A 49 -15.31 6.64 17.27
N SER A 50 -16.50 7.16 17.56
CA SER A 50 -17.38 7.75 16.54
C SER A 50 -16.69 8.91 15.80
N LYS A 51 -16.06 9.84 16.53
CA LYS A 51 -15.30 10.95 15.94
C LYS A 51 -14.14 10.46 15.09
N LEU A 52 -13.39 9.46 15.56
CA LEU A 52 -12.26 8.90 14.84
C LEU A 52 -12.69 8.18 13.57
N THR A 53 -13.73 7.35 13.66
CA THR A 53 -14.28 6.59 12.53
C THR A 53 -14.77 7.53 11.43
N ILE A 54 -15.54 8.57 11.78
CA ILE A 54 -16.00 9.58 10.81
C ILE A 54 -14.81 10.33 10.20
N LYS A 55 -13.82 10.72 11.01
CA LYS A 55 -12.61 11.40 10.51
C LYS A 55 -11.86 10.55 9.48
N ARG A 56 -11.70 9.25 9.76
CA ARG A 56 -11.02 8.30 8.87
C ARG A 56 -11.82 8.01 7.61
N LEU A 57 -13.14 7.79 7.74
CA LEU A 57 -14.07 7.63 6.62
C LEU A 57 -13.95 8.81 5.64
N ASN A 58 -14.04 10.03 6.17
CA ASN A 58 -13.93 11.24 5.37
C ASN A 58 -12.52 11.43 4.78
N ALA A 59 -11.48 11.06 5.51
CA ALA A 59 -10.11 11.15 5.02
C ALA A 59 -9.88 10.21 3.82
N GLU A 60 -10.34 8.97 3.91
CA GLU A 60 -10.24 7.98 2.85
C GLU A 60 -11.00 8.42 1.59
N ALA A 61 -12.27 8.83 1.73
CA ALA A 61 -13.06 9.35 0.61
C ALA A 61 -12.39 10.55 -0.09
N ARG A 62 -11.85 11.50 0.69
CA ARG A 62 -11.13 12.67 0.15
C ARG A 62 -9.83 12.27 -0.55
N CYS A 63 -9.05 11.36 0.03
CA CYS A 63 -7.77 10.93 -0.53
C CYS A 63 -7.95 10.15 -1.82
N THR A 64 -8.90 9.21 -1.88
CA THR A 64 -9.24 8.50 -3.13
C THR A 64 -9.67 9.46 -4.23
N THR A 65 -10.55 10.41 -3.91
CA THR A 65 -10.99 11.43 -4.87
C THR A 65 -9.83 12.32 -5.33
N LYS A 66 -8.94 12.71 -4.41
CA LYS A 66 -7.74 13.50 -4.74
C LYS A 66 -6.81 12.72 -5.66
N ALA A 67 -6.50 11.46 -5.37
CA ALA A 67 -5.68 10.59 -6.20
C ALA A 67 -6.21 10.53 -7.64
N ARG A 68 -7.52 10.32 -7.80
CA ARG A 68 -8.17 10.35 -9.12
C ARG A 68 -7.97 11.66 -9.87
N ARG A 69 -8.09 12.81 -9.18
CA ARG A 69 -7.86 14.14 -9.78
C ARG A 69 -6.41 14.36 -10.20
N LEU A 70 -5.46 13.65 -9.59
CA LEU A 70 -4.05 13.65 -9.97
C LEU A 70 -3.74 12.73 -11.17
N GLY A 71 -4.75 12.11 -11.78
CA GLY A 71 -4.58 11.20 -12.91
C GLY A 71 -4.10 9.81 -12.51
N VAL A 72 -4.30 9.43 -11.23
CA VAL A 72 -4.08 8.08 -10.74
C VAL A 72 -5.39 7.30 -10.81
N CYS A 73 -5.37 6.14 -11.45
CA CYS A 73 -6.56 5.29 -11.51
C CYS A 73 -6.88 4.73 -10.12
N THR A 74 -8.10 5.00 -9.66
CA THR A 74 -8.68 4.47 -8.42
C THR A 74 -10.10 3.95 -8.72
N PRO A 75 -10.69 3.11 -7.86
CA PRO A 75 -12.12 2.79 -7.97
C PRO A 75 -12.98 4.06 -7.89
N VAL A 76 -14.10 4.09 -8.62
CA VAL A 76 -15.08 5.19 -8.47
C VAL A 76 -15.70 5.10 -7.08
N LEU A 77 -15.67 6.20 -6.32
CA LEU A 77 -16.44 6.30 -5.08
C LEU A 77 -17.90 6.59 -5.44
N TYR A 78 -18.79 5.63 -5.20
CA TYR A 78 -20.23 5.74 -5.46
C TYR A 78 -20.98 6.43 -4.33
N ALA A 79 -20.68 6.10 -3.07
CA ALA A 79 -21.38 6.65 -1.92
C ALA A 79 -20.50 6.69 -0.66
N VAL A 80 -20.81 7.64 0.23
CA VAL A 80 -20.25 7.76 1.58
C VAL A 80 -21.40 7.79 2.57
N ASP A 81 -21.44 6.83 3.49
CA ASP A 81 -22.45 6.77 4.55
C ASP A 81 -21.78 6.99 5.92
N PRO A 82 -21.92 8.17 6.52
CA PRO A 82 -21.33 8.47 7.82
C PRO A 82 -22.07 7.79 8.99
N ILE A 83 -23.32 7.33 8.80
CA ILE A 83 -24.13 6.67 9.82
C ILE A 83 -23.75 5.21 9.93
N LEU A 84 -23.70 4.51 8.79
CA LEU A 84 -23.26 3.11 8.72
C LEU A 84 -21.74 2.95 8.70
N HIS A 85 -21.00 4.06 8.60
CA HIS A 85 -19.55 4.09 8.49
C HIS A 85 -19.04 3.29 7.28
N THR A 86 -19.73 3.42 6.15
CA THR A 86 -19.42 2.68 4.91
C THR A 86 -18.97 3.61 3.78
N LEU A 87 -18.08 3.09 2.95
CA LEU A 87 -17.74 3.64 1.63
C LEU A 87 -18.13 2.63 0.58
N THR A 88 -18.90 3.05 -0.42
CA THR A 88 -19.26 2.20 -1.56
C THR A 88 -18.43 2.59 -2.77
N PHE A 89 -17.70 1.64 -3.32
CA PHE A 89 -16.81 1.82 -4.47
C PHE A 89 -17.25 0.96 -5.65
N GLU A 90 -16.79 1.35 -6.84
CA GLU A 90 -16.71 0.48 -8.00
C GLU A 90 -16.03 -0.86 -7.66
N TYR A 91 -16.63 -1.96 -8.12
CA TYR A 91 -15.93 -3.23 -8.18
C TYR A 91 -14.97 -3.22 -9.37
N VAL A 92 -13.67 -3.35 -9.10
CA VAL A 92 -12.64 -3.42 -10.13
C VAL A 92 -12.37 -4.89 -10.45
N GLU A 93 -12.78 -5.33 -11.65
CA GLU A 93 -12.45 -6.67 -12.14
C GLU A 93 -10.95 -6.78 -12.41
N GLY A 94 -10.32 -7.79 -11.84
CA GLY A 94 -8.96 -8.19 -12.14
C GLY A 94 -8.11 -8.56 -10.91
N PRO A 95 -6.94 -9.18 -11.15
CA PRO A 95 -6.09 -9.69 -10.08
C PRO A 95 -5.35 -8.57 -9.34
N SER A 96 -4.91 -8.85 -8.12
CA SER A 96 -3.95 -7.98 -7.44
C SER A 96 -2.58 -8.09 -8.08
N VAL A 97 -1.77 -7.03 -8.01
CA VAL A 97 -0.36 -7.05 -8.45
C VAL A 97 0.40 -8.14 -7.68
N LYS A 98 0.03 -8.39 -6.42
CA LYS A 98 0.60 -9.48 -5.63
C LYS A 98 0.42 -10.83 -6.33
N ASP A 99 -0.81 -11.15 -6.73
CA ASP A 99 -1.13 -12.43 -7.34
C ASP A 99 -0.45 -12.58 -8.70
N VAL A 100 -0.41 -11.48 -9.48
CA VAL A 100 0.28 -11.43 -10.76
C VAL A 100 1.78 -11.73 -10.59
N PHE A 101 2.43 -11.15 -9.59
CA PHE A 101 3.87 -11.37 -9.35
C PHE A 101 4.19 -12.79 -8.85
N LEU A 102 3.30 -13.41 -8.07
CA LEU A 102 3.48 -14.80 -7.62
C LEU A 102 3.29 -15.80 -8.76
N ASP A 103 2.34 -15.55 -9.66
CA ASP A 103 2.10 -16.39 -10.84
C ASP A 103 3.30 -16.35 -11.81
N PHE A 104 3.89 -15.17 -12.01
CA PHE A 104 5.12 -15.02 -12.83
C PHE A 104 6.28 -15.89 -12.33
N GLY A 105 6.49 -15.96 -11.02
CA GLY A 105 7.55 -16.79 -10.42
C GLY A 105 7.35 -18.29 -10.64
N SER A 106 6.14 -18.72 -10.98
CA SER A 106 5.77 -20.13 -11.12
C SER A 106 5.65 -20.59 -12.58
N ASN A 107 5.14 -19.72 -13.47
CA ASN A 107 4.68 -20.12 -14.81
C ASN A 107 5.48 -19.51 -15.99
N GLY A 108 6.48 -18.65 -15.74
CA GLY A 108 7.44 -18.23 -16.77
C GLY A 108 6.86 -17.41 -17.95
N VAL A 109 5.73 -16.73 -17.76
CA VAL A 109 5.05 -15.95 -18.82
C VAL A 109 5.56 -14.49 -18.90
N VAL A 110 5.82 -14.03 -20.13
CA VAL A 110 6.02 -12.67 -20.69
C VAL A 110 6.50 -11.54 -19.76
N GLY A 111 7.81 -11.30 -19.75
CA GLY A 111 8.44 -10.13 -19.09
C GLY A 111 7.83 -8.79 -19.49
N GLU A 112 7.35 -8.61 -20.72
CA GLU A 112 6.75 -7.34 -21.19
C GLU A 112 5.52 -6.89 -20.37
N ARG A 113 4.69 -7.82 -19.87
CA ARG A 113 3.54 -7.45 -19.02
C ARG A 113 3.98 -6.98 -17.64
N MET A 114 4.99 -7.64 -17.07
CA MET A 114 5.61 -7.22 -15.82
C MET A 114 6.22 -5.83 -15.97
N ASP A 115 6.91 -5.60 -17.09
CA ASP A 115 7.56 -4.35 -17.44
C ASP A 115 6.58 -3.17 -17.49
N ASP A 116 5.43 -3.38 -18.13
CA ASP A 116 4.35 -2.40 -18.18
C ASP A 116 3.80 -2.09 -16.78
N ILE A 117 3.52 -3.12 -15.98
CA ILE A 117 3.00 -2.94 -14.61
C ILE A 117 3.97 -2.14 -13.74
N VAL A 118 5.26 -2.46 -13.75
CA VAL A 118 6.25 -1.73 -12.91
C VAL A 118 6.39 -0.27 -13.32
N VAL A 119 6.28 0.04 -14.62
CA VAL A 119 6.27 1.42 -15.12
C VAL A 119 5.03 2.16 -14.64
N GLN A 120 3.85 1.53 -14.74
CA GLN A 120 2.60 2.11 -14.25
C GLN A 120 2.63 2.36 -12.73
N ILE A 121 3.24 1.47 -11.94
CA ILE A 121 3.41 1.66 -10.49
C ILE A 121 4.26 2.89 -10.21
N GLY A 122 5.43 3.01 -10.85
CA GLY A 122 6.30 4.17 -10.70
C GLY A 122 5.62 5.48 -11.09
N ASP A 123 4.86 5.48 -12.19
CA ASP A 123 4.10 6.66 -12.64
C ASP A 123 2.97 7.05 -11.68
N ALA A 124 2.18 6.09 -11.21
CA ALA A 124 1.10 6.33 -10.27
C ALA A 124 1.61 6.93 -8.95
N ILE A 125 2.70 6.38 -8.40
CA ILE A 125 3.32 6.90 -7.17
C ILE A 125 3.92 8.29 -7.40
N GLY A 126 4.53 8.52 -8.57
CA GLY A 126 5.06 9.83 -8.96
C GLY A 126 3.99 10.91 -8.93
N LYS A 127 2.84 10.65 -9.56
CA LYS A 127 1.67 11.54 -9.56
C LYS A 127 1.10 11.79 -8.17
N LEU A 128 1.00 10.75 -7.33
CA LEU A 128 0.55 10.90 -5.94
C LEU A 128 1.46 11.86 -5.16
N HIS A 129 2.77 11.60 -5.19
CA HIS A 129 3.76 12.34 -4.42
C HIS A 129 3.91 13.79 -4.88
N ASP A 130 3.91 14.05 -6.20
CA ASP A 130 3.92 15.41 -6.76
C ASP A 130 2.62 16.16 -6.43
N GLY A 131 1.50 15.45 -6.33
CA GLY A 131 0.22 15.99 -5.86
C GLY A 131 0.13 16.18 -4.34
N GLY A 132 1.21 15.93 -3.60
CA GLY A 132 1.26 16.02 -2.14
C GLY A 132 0.28 15.07 -1.45
N LEU A 133 0.15 13.85 -1.98
CA LEU A 133 -0.64 12.77 -1.40
C LEU A 133 0.28 11.57 -1.14
N ILE A 134 0.28 11.10 0.09
CA ILE A 134 0.99 9.90 0.54
C ILE A 134 -0.05 8.80 0.70
N HIS A 135 0.21 7.63 0.14
CA HIS A 135 -0.70 6.50 0.26
C HIS A 135 -0.67 5.93 1.68
N GLY A 136 0.53 5.74 2.24
CA GLY A 136 0.75 5.29 3.62
C GLY A 136 0.60 3.78 3.82
N ASP A 137 0.37 3.02 2.74
CA ASP A 137 0.25 1.55 2.74
C ASP A 137 0.49 1.00 1.32
N LEU A 138 1.56 1.43 0.65
CA LEU A 138 1.91 0.96 -0.69
C LEU A 138 2.39 -0.49 -0.66
N THR A 139 1.44 -1.42 -0.75
CA THR A 139 1.72 -2.86 -0.92
C THR A 139 1.16 -3.35 -2.24
N THR A 140 1.72 -4.42 -2.79
CA THR A 140 1.23 -5.06 -4.03
C THR A 140 -0.19 -5.63 -3.91
N SER A 141 -0.69 -5.81 -2.69
CA SER A 141 -2.09 -6.22 -2.42
C SER A 141 -3.08 -5.06 -2.50
N ASN A 142 -2.59 -3.81 -2.38
CA ASN A 142 -3.38 -2.58 -2.53
C ASN A 142 -3.31 -2.02 -3.95
N MET A 143 -2.94 -2.88 -4.91
CA MET A 143 -2.83 -2.55 -6.33
C MET A 143 -3.55 -3.64 -7.13
N LEU A 144 -4.47 -3.24 -8.01
CA LEU A 144 -5.19 -4.15 -8.90
C LEU A 144 -4.79 -3.88 -10.35
N ILE A 145 -4.82 -4.90 -11.18
CA ILE A 145 -4.70 -4.75 -12.64
C ILE A 145 -6.07 -4.96 -13.24
N ARG A 146 -6.66 -3.91 -13.81
CA ARG A 146 -8.00 -3.99 -14.38
C ARG A 146 -8.03 -4.89 -15.60
N ASP A 147 -8.91 -5.89 -15.57
CA ASP A 147 -9.16 -6.78 -16.70
C ASP A 147 -9.53 -5.98 -17.96
N ASN A 148 -9.08 -6.45 -19.12
CA ASN A 148 -9.21 -5.84 -20.46
C ASN A 148 -8.34 -4.61 -20.76
N THR A 149 -8.00 -3.79 -19.76
CA THR A 149 -7.23 -2.55 -19.99
C THR A 149 -5.78 -2.64 -19.55
N ASN A 150 -5.44 -3.65 -18.74
CA ASN A 150 -4.14 -3.80 -18.08
C ASN A 150 -3.72 -2.55 -17.27
N GLN A 151 -4.70 -1.71 -16.88
CA GLN A 151 -4.44 -0.49 -16.13
C GLN A 151 -4.26 -0.79 -14.65
N LEU A 152 -3.20 -0.26 -14.05
CA LEU A 152 -2.98 -0.25 -12.62
C LEU A 152 -4.04 0.60 -11.93
N VAL A 153 -4.70 0.04 -10.94
CA VAL A 153 -5.68 0.73 -10.08
C VAL A 153 -5.19 0.65 -8.63
N LEU A 154 -4.94 1.81 -8.02
CA LEU A 154 -4.60 1.89 -6.60
C LEU A 154 -5.87 1.86 -5.75
N ILE A 155 -5.85 1.05 -4.70
CA ILE A 155 -6.96 0.87 -3.76
C ILE A 155 -6.50 1.11 -2.32
N ASP A 156 -7.46 1.25 -1.41
CA ASP A 156 -7.25 1.43 0.03
C ASP A 156 -6.43 2.68 0.43
N PHE A 157 -7.08 3.84 0.39
CA PHE A 157 -6.52 5.09 0.90
C PHE A 157 -6.80 5.29 2.41
N GLY A 158 -6.99 4.20 3.15
CA GLY A 158 -7.42 4.25 4.56
C GLY A 158 -6.39 4.81 5.54
N LEU A 159 -5.11 4.78 5.15
CA LEU A 159 -3.97 5.36 5.89
C LEU A 159 -3.38 6.59 5.19
N SER A 160 -3.98 7.03 4.09
CA SER A 160 -3.45 8.12 3.28
C SER A 160 -3.60 9.48 3.93
N PHE A 161 -2.66 10.35 3.63
CA PHE A 161 -2.65 11.72 4.14
C PHE A 161 -1.95 12.66 3.16
N THR A 162 -2.21 13.96 3.31
CA THR A 162 -1.56 14.98 2.48
C THR A 162 -0.25 15.40 3.11
N SER A 163 0.84 15.30 2.36
CA SER A 163 2.14 15.83 2.76
C SER A 163 2.99 16.17 1.55
N THR A 164 3.80 17.22 1.69
CA THR A 164 4.81 17.62 0.69
C THR A 164 6.21 17.18 1.08
N LEU A 165 6.41 16.68 2.30
CA LEU A 165 7.71 16.34 2.86
C LEU A 165 8.37 15.18 2.10
N PRO A 166 9.64 15.30 1.69
CA PRO A 166 10.40 14.19 1.11
C PRO A 166 10.45 12.96 2.02
N GLU A 167 10.47 13.15 3.34
CA GLU A 167 10.51 12.09 4.36
C GLU A 167 9.29 11.17 4.28
N ASP A 168 8.09 11.73 4.08
CA ASP A 168 6.87 10.93 4.02
C ASP A 168 6.82 10.11 2.73
N LYS A 169 7.29 10.70 1.62
CA LYS A 169 7.39 10.05 0.30
C LYS A 169 8.41 8.92 0.30
N ALA A 170 9.55 9.14 0.96
CA ALA A 170 10.58 8.13 1.15
C ALA A 170 10.06 6.94 1.95
N VAL A 171 9.30 7.20 3.03
CA VAL A 171 8.67 6.14 3.82
C VAL A 171 7.67 5.33 2.99
N ASP A 172 6.87 5.97 2.13
CA ASP A 172 5.92 5.26 1.24
C ASP A 172 6.66 4.32 0.26
N LEU A 173 7.75 4.80 -0.36
CA LEU A 173 8.59 3.97 -1.24
C LEU A 173 9.30 2.83 -0.49
N TYR A 174 9.74 3.09 0.74
CA TYR A 174 10.37 2.08 1.60
C TYR A 174 9.38 0.96 1.97
N VAL A 175 8.12 1.30 2.28
CA VAL A 175 7.07 0.30 2.53
C VAL A 175 6.87 -0.60 1.31
N LEU A 176 6.85 -0.02 0.11
CA LEU A 176 6.75 -0.79 -1.14
C LEU A 176 7.95 -1.71 -1.35
N GLU A 177 9.17 -1.21 -1.14
CA GLU A 177 10.38 -2.01 -1.24
C GLU A 177 10.32 -3.24 -0.32
N ARG A 178 9.95 -3.05 0.95
CA ARG A 178 9.81 -4.15 1.90
C ARG A 178 8.71 -5.12 1.47
N ALA A 179 7.55 -4.61 1.04
CA ALA A 179 6.47 -5.46 0.54
C ALA A 179 6.92 -6.36 -0.62
N LEU A 180 7.69 -5.82 -1.57
CA LEU A 180 8.26 -6.58 -2.68
C LEU A 180 9.26 -7.64 -2.22
N LEU A 181 10.15 -7.30 -1.29
CA LEU A 181 11.14 -8.24 -0.73
C LEU A 181 10.47 -9.42 -0.01
N SER A 182 9.34 -9.21 0.67
CA SER A 182 8.62 -10.33 1.33
C SER A 182 8.00 -11.34 0.37
N MET A 183 7.86 -11.03 -0.91
CA MET A 183 7.22 -11.93 -1.87
C MET A 183 8.16 -13.01 -2.45
N HIS A 184 9.30 -13.25 -1.78
CA HIS A 184 10.41 -14.14 -2.14
C HIS A 184 11.24 -13.67 -3.35
N SER A 185 12.50 -14.14 -3.39
CA SER A 185 13.64 -13.72 -4.22
C SER A 185 13.45 -13.75 -5.75
N SER A 186 12.27 -14.16 -6.24
CA SER A 186 11.92 -14.24 -7.66
C SER A 186 11.69 -12.87 -8.32
N CYS A 187 11.56 -11.79 -7.54
CA CYS A 187 11.22 -10.46 -8.05
C CYS A 187 12.43 -9.58 -8.48
N GLY A 188 13.67 -10.09 -8.41
CA GLY A 188 14.86 -9.46 -9.01
C GLY A 188 14.96 -7.94 -8.87
N ASN A 189 15.11 -7.24 -10.00
CA ASN A 189 15.29 -5.78 -10.10
C ASN A 189 13.96 -4.98 -10.18
N VAL A 190 12.82 -5.54 -9.75
CA VAL A 190 11.51 -4.88 -9.87
C VAL A 190 11.49 -3.50 -9.20
N MET A 191 12.05 -3.38 -8.00
CA MET A 191 12.08 -2.08 -7.29
C MET A 191 12.88 -1.03 -8.06
N ASP A 192 14.05 -1.37 -8.61
CA ASP A 192 14.86 -0.43 -9.41
C ASP A 192 14.10 0.11 -10.61
N ARG A 193 13.27 -0.74 -11.22
CA ARG A 193 12.47 -0.41 -12.40
C ARG A 193 11.27 0.45 -12.05
N ILE A 194 10.60 0.17 -10.93
CA ILE A 194 9.59 1.06 -10.34
C ILE A 194 10.21 2.43 -10.06
N LEU A 195 11.38 2.47 -9.44
CA LEU A 195 12.10 3.72 -9.18
C LEU A 195 12.50 4.44 -10.47
N ALA A 196 12.83 3.72 -11.54
CA ALA A 196 13.07 4.32 -12.85
C ALA A 196 11.80 4.98 -13.44
N GLY A 197 10.64 4.33 -13.30
CA GLY A 197 9.34 4.93 -13.64
C GLY A 197 9.03 6.16 -12.78
N TYR A 198 9.25 6.06 -11.48
CA TYR A 198 9.06 7.16 -10.52
C TYR A 198 9.92 8.39 -10.86
N ARG A 199 11.20 8.19 -11.21
CA ARG A 199 12.11 9.27 -11.64
C ARG A 199 11.64 10.00 -12.89
N LYS A 200 10.97 9.30 -13.81
CA LYS A 200 10.42 9.89 -15.04
C LYS A 200 9.14 10.68 -14.77
N SER A 201 8.34 10.26 -13.79
CA SER A 201 7.02 10.84 -13.51
C SER A 201 7.08 12.00 -12.51
N SER A 202 7.80 11.85 -11.39
CA SER A 202 7.86 12.85 -10.32
C SER A 202 8.88 13.94 -10.62
N LYS A 203 8.50 15.20 -10.44
CA LYS A 203 9.41 16.36 -10.48
C LYS A 203 10.30 16.47 -9.23
N GLN A 204 9.89 15.82 -8.14
CA GLN A 204 10.55 15.88 -6.83
C GLN A 204 11.37 14.63 -6.53
N TRP A 205 11.56 13.75 -7.52
CA TRP A 205 12.18 12.45 -7.36
C TRP A 205 13.53 12.52 -6.65
N SER A 206 14.38 13.51 -6.96
CA SER A 206 15.73 13.62 -6.41
C SER A 206 15.72 13.82 -4.91
N SER A 207 14.90 14.74 -4.41
CA SER A 207 14.73 14.99 -2.97
C SER A 207 14.18 13.76 -2.24
N THR A 208 13.22 13.04 -2.85
CA THR A 208 12.64 11.85 -2.26
C THR A 208 13.64 10.69 -2.21
N LEU A 209 14.41 10.46 -3.27
CA LEU A 209 15.36 9.36 -3.31
C LEU A 209 16.61 9.61 -2.46
N ASN A 210 17.08 10.87 -2.39
CA ASN A 210 18.12 11.25 -1.43
C ASN A 210 17.66 10.94 -0.01
N LYS A 211 16.41 11.27 0.31
CA LYS A 211 15.82 10.99 1.61
C LYS A 211 15.66 9.48 1.83
N LEU A 212 15.19 8.72 0.84
CA LEU A 212 15.12 7.25 0.90
C LEU A 212 16.49 6.62 1.19
N ALA A 213 17.56 7.13 0.59
CA ALA A 213 18.93 6.66 0.81
C ALA A 213 19.46 6.92 2.23
N GLU A 214 18.85 7.84 3.00
CA GLU A 214 19.18 8.01 4.42
C GLU A 214 18.73 6.81 5.28
N GLY A 215 17.81 5.97 4.77
CA GLY A 215 17.42 4.70 5.38
C GLY A 215 17.02 4.85 6.85
N GLU A 216 17.73 4.16 7.74
CA GLU A 216 17.48 4.15 9.19
C GLU A 216 17.64 5.51 9.87
N ALA A 217 18.30 6.50 9.24
CA ALA A 217 18.34 7.84 9.80
C ALA A 217 16.95 8.52 9.80
N ILE A 218 15.98 7.98 9.04
CA ILE A 218 14.58 8.37 9.12
C ILE A 218 13.92 7.56 10.25
N PRO A 219 13.44 8.20 11.34
CA PRO A 219 12.88 7.48 12.48
C PRO A 219 11.76 6.51 12.09
N ARG A 220 10.85 6.92 11.19
CA ARG A 220 9.77 6.03 10.75
C ARG A 220 10.27 4.80 9.99
N ILE A 221 11.33 4.92 9.20
CA ILE A 221 11.92 3.76 8.50
C ILE A 221 12.56 2.82 9.53
N ALA A 222 13.30 3.36 10.49
CA ALA A 222 13.88 2.57 11.57
C ALA A 222 12.82 1.79 12.35
N TRP A 223 11.70 2.45 12.70
CA TRP A 223 10.57 1.80 13.37
C TRP A 223 9.89 0.72 12.52
N ILE A 224 9.65 0.96 11.22
CA ILE A 224 9.10 -0.05 10.31
C ILE A 224 10.02 -1.26 10.21
N ARG A 225 11.34 -1.01 10.15
CA ARG A 225 12.34 -2.08 10.10
C ARG A 225 12.34 -2.90 11.38
N GLU A 226 12.37 -2.28 12.55
CA GLU A 226 12.33 -3.00 13.83
C GLU A 226 11.08 -3.88 13.95
N LEU A 227 9.91 -3.34 13.58
CA LEU A 227 8.66 -4.11 13.53
C LEU A 227 8.74 -5.28 12.55
N TRP A 228 9.35 -5.06 11.37
CA TRP A 228 9.58 -6.12 10.40
C TRP A 228 10.42 -7.25 10.98
N GLU A 229 11.54 -6.90 11.62
CA GLU A 229 12.47 -7.87 12.22
C GLU A 229 11.77 -8.69 13.31
N ILE A 230 10.94 -8.04 14.15
CA ILE A 230 10.11 -8.71 15.15
C ILE A 230 9.12 -9.67 14.49
N CYS A 231 8.39 -9.23 13.46
CA CYS A 231 7.44 -10.07 12.74
C CYS A 231 8.13 -11.29 12.09
N LEU A 232 9.31 -11.08 11.49
CA LEU A 232 10.08 -12.15 10.87
C LEU A 232 10.54 -13.19 11.90
N PHE A 233 10.99 -12.71 13.06
CA PHE A 233 11.39 -13.53 14.20
C PHE A 233 10.23 -14.38 14.73
N VAL A 234 9.05 -13.78 14.89
CA VAL A 234 7.84 -14.50 15.32
C VAL A 234 7.41 -15.54 14.28
N ALA A 235 7.53 -15.23 12.99
CA ALA A 235 7.08 -16.11 11.91
C ALA A 235 7.99 -17.33 11.67
N HIS A 236 9.32 -17.19 11.82
CA HIS A 236 10.29 -18.23 11.44
C HIS A 236 11.14 -18.76 12.60
N GLY A 237 11.05 -18.16 13.79
CA GLY A 237 11.92 -18.48 14.92
C GLY A 237 13.34 -17.92 14.77
N SER A 238 14.07 -17.84 15.89
CA SER A 238 15.34 -17.11 16.01
C SER A 238 16.43 -17.54 14.99
N SER A 239 16.57 -18.84 14.72
CA SER A 239 17.65 -19.36 13.87
C SER A 239 17.39 -19.13 12.37
N ALA A 240 16.14 -19.29 11.91
CA ALA A 240 15.79 -19.09 10.52
C ALA A 240 15.71 -17.60 10.15
N ALA A 241 15.25 -16.76 11.08
CA ALA A 241 15.29 -15.30 10.91
C ALA A 241 16.74 -14.79 10.74
N MET A 242 17.70 -15.35 11.48
CA MET A 242 19.11 -14.96 11.40
C MET A 242 19.79 -15.41 10.09
N LEU A 243 19.33 -16.50 9.47
CA LEU A 243 19.80 -16.94 8.15
C LEU A 243 19.27 -16.03 7.04
N LEU A 244 17.97 -15.71 7.06
CA LEU A 244 17.36 -14.80 6.08
C LEU A 244 18.02 -13.41 6.12
N MET A 245 18.35 -12.91 7.32
CA MET A 245 19.08 -11.64 7.44
C MET A 245 20.52 -11.69 6.93
N LYS A 246 21.18 -12.85 6.91
CA LYS A 246 22.54 -12.99 6.36
C LYS A 246 22.56 -12.97 4.83
N ASP A 247 21.53 -13.54 4.19
CA ASP A 247 21.37 -13.53 2.74
C ASP A 247 20.98 -12.13 2.22
N GLU A 248 20.39 -11.27 3.06
CA GLU A 248 20.12 -9.83 2.78
C GLU A 248 21.39 -8.93 2.79
N GLY A 249 22.61 -9.50 2.75
CA GLY A 249 23.84 -8.70 2.64
C GLY A 249 24.20 -7.89 3.89
N PHE A 250 23.71 -8.29 5.07
CA PHE A 250 24.07 -7.67 6.35
C PHE A 250 25.47 -8.08 6.82
N GLY A 251 26.48 -7.54 6.15
CA GLY A 251 27.85 -7.51 6.64
C GLY A 251 27.94 -6.58 7.83
N LYS A 252 28.16 -7.14 9.03
CA LYS A 252 28.47 -6.38 10.25
C LYS A 252 29.54 -5.32 9.96
N GLY A 253 29.14 -4.05 10.02
CA GLY A 253 30.03 -2.93 10.29
C GLY A 253 30.56 -3.01 11.72
N GLN A 254 31.33 -4.06 12.05
CA GLN A 254 32.22 -4.00 13.21
C GLN A 254 33.42 -3.15 12.80
N LYS A 255 33.39 -1.87 13.18
CA LYS A 255 34.61 -1.06 13.31
C LYS A 255 35.59 -1.85 14.18
N LYS A 256 36.61 -2.43 13.57
CA LYS A 256 37.84 -2.83 14.27
C LYS A 256 38.41 -1.54 14.87
N VAL A 257 38.28 -1.38 16.19
CA VAL A 257 39.09 -0.43 16.92
C VAL A 257 40.50 -1.00 16.93
N SER A 258 41.31 -0.54 15.98
CA SER A 258 42.75 -0.70 16.01
C SER A 258 43.33 0.35 16.96
N THR A 259 43.80 -0.07 18.12
CA THR A 259 44.78 0.71 18.89
C THR A 259 45.95 -0.18 19.21
N ALA A 260 46.90 -0.18 18.29
CA ALA A 260 48.28 -0.55 18.55
C ALA A 260 49.03 0.71 19.02
N GLY A 261 49.49 0.66 20.28
CA GLY A 261 50.78 1.15 20.74
C GLY A 261 51.07 2.65 20.82
N ARG A 262 51.42 3.12 22.03
CA ARG A 262 52.79 3.60 22.32
C ARG A 262 53.05 3.82 23.82
N VAL A 263 54.08 3.14 24.32
CA VAL A 263 55.21 3.63 25.15
C VAL A 263 54.85 4.40 26.43
N VAL A 264 55.10 3.76 27.59
CA VAL A 264 56.36 3.90 28.36
C VAL A 264 56.69 2.53 28.96
#